data_AF-A0A3B6VAD6-F1
#
_entry.id   AF-A0A3B6VAD6-F1
#
_cell.length_a   1.000
_cell.length_b   1.000
_cell.length_c   1.000
_cell.angle_alpha   90.00
_cell.angle_beta   90.00
_cell.angle_gamma   90.00
#
_symmetry.space_group_name_H-M   'P 1'
#
loop_
_entity.id
_entity.type
_entity.pdbx_description
1 polymer ?
#
loop_
_entity_poly.entity_id
_entity_poly.type
_entity_poly.pdbx_seq_one_letter_code
_entity_poly.pdbx_strand_id
1 'polypeptide(L)'
;MRHFDLEYEITKEDEYFDLYAFHRNDFFKSFITKSTVYEGYSVFEHMLLRFIKELKKEDIENFQDMLIRLTPILSNPNKFHKRSLITGILVTESPLDKEWEKITKKFFYKVNYKLLFHGWSETQYAIVSMTDKNVYLPKMRKKELKLLLSDF
;
A
#
# COMPACT_ATOMS: atom_id res chain seq x y z
N MET A 1 -5.22 -11.89 14.21
CA MET A 1 -4.74 -12.25 12.86
C MET A 1 -5.32 -11.23 11.89
N ARG A 2 -4.53 -10.58 11.03
CA ARG A 2 -5.09 -9.70 9.99
C ARG A 2 -5.63 -10.60 8.89
N HIS A 3 -6.90 -10.43 8.53
CA HIS A 3 -7.50 -11.11 7.38
C HIS A 3 -7.58 -10.10 6.25
N PHE A 4 -6.97 -10.44 5.11
CA PHE A 4 -7.06 -9.63 3.90
C PHE A 4 -8.11 -10.23 2.98
N ASP A 5 -8.95 -9.36 2.45
CA ASP A 5 -9.76 -9.66 1.27
C ASP A 5 -8.83 -9.58 0.05
N LEU A 6 -8.79 -10.64 -0.75
CA LEU A 6 -7.90 -10.77 -1.89
C LEU A 6 -8.69 -10.72 -3.20
N GLU A 7 -8.26 -9.87 -4.12
CA GLU A 7 -8.81 -9.73 -5.46
C GLU A 7 -7.66 -9.91 -6.46
N TYR A 8 -7.82 -10.81 -7.43
CA TYR A 8 -6.80 -11.15 -8.43
C TYR A 8 -7.17 -10.56 -9.79
N GLU A 9 -6.16 -10.20 -10.59
CA GLU A 9 -6.33 -9.69 -11.97
C GLU A 9 -7.39 -8.58 -12.07
N ILE A 10 -7.28 -7.57 -11.21
CA ILE A 10 -8.30 -6.55 -11.02
C ILE A 10 -7.90 -5.21 -11.63
N THR A 11 -8.87 -4.51 -12.23
CA THR A 11 -8.75 -3.08 -12.57
C THR A 11 -9.49 -2.25 -11.53
N LYS A 12 -8.78 -1.33 -10.87
CA LYS A 12 -9.32 -0.44 -9.83
C LYS A 12 -8.80 0.97 -10.04
N GLU A 13 -9.72 1.94 -10.13
CA GLU A 13 -9.39 3.35 -10.39
C GLU A 13 -8.50 3.52 -11.66
N ASP A 14 -8.91 2.84 -12.74
CA ASP A 14 -8.22 2.76 -14.04
C ASP A 14 -6.79 2.18 -14.00
N GLU A 15 -6.42 1.50 -12.91
CA GLU A 15 -5.13 0.83 -12.76
C GLU A 15 -5.29 -0.68 -12.62
N TYR A 16 -4.46 -1.43 -13.34
CA TYR A 16 -4.42 -2.90 -13.27
C TYR A 16 -3.47 -3.39 -12.16
N PHE A 17 -3.92 -4.39 -11.42
CA PHE A 17 -3.15 -5.11 -10.41
C PHE A 17 -3.31 -6.62 -10.57
N ASP A 18 -2.21 -7.36 -10.52
CA ASP A 18 -2.24 -8.82 -10.51
C ASP A 18 -2.81 -9.37 -9.20
N LEU A 19 -2.57 -8.64 -8.10
CA LEU A 19 -3.19 -8.90 -6.80
C LEU A 19 -3.43 -7.58 -6.05
N TYR A 20 -4.64 -7.45 -5.53
CA TYR A 20 -5.01 -6.43 -4.57
C TYR A 20 -5.43 -7.09 -3.26
N ALA A 21 -4.77 -6.72 -2.17
CA ALA A 21 -5.15 -7.15 -0.83
C ALA A 21 -5.66 -5.96 -0.02
N PHE A 22 -6.84 -6.11 0.59
CA PHE A 22 -7.44 -5.08 1.41
C PHE A 22 -7.72 -5.59 2.82
N HIS A 23 -7.35 -4.81 3.82
CA HIS A 23 -7.72 -5.05 5.21
C HIS A 23 -8.32 -3.79 5.82
N ARG A 24 -9.45 -3.97 6.49
CA ARG A 24 -10.15 -2.93 7.24
C ARG A 24 -10.29 -3.34 8.69
N ASN A 25 -9.98 -2.41 9.58
CA ASN A 25 -10.22 -2.56 11.01
C ASN A 25 -11.02 -1.37 11.54
N ASP A 26 -12.19 -1.68 12.09
CA ASP A 26 -13.17 -0.71 12.57
C ASP A 26 -13.32 -0.81 14.08
N PHE A 27 -13.12 0.31 14.77
CA PHE A 27 -13.29 0.43 16.21
C PHE A 27 -14.42 1.42 16.48
N PHE A 28 -15.65 0.91 16.60
CA PHE A 28 -16.82 1.73 16.88
C PHE A 28 -17.48 1.33 18.19
N LYS A 29 -17.82 2.32 19.02
CA LYS A 29 -18.63 2.16 20.23
C LYS A 29 -20.02 2.75 20.00
N SER A 30 -21.04 1.95 20.29
CA SER A 30 -22.45 2.35 20.21
C SER A 30 -23.10 2.33 21.59
N PHE A 31 -23.96 3.31 21.88
CA PHE A 31 -24.62 3.43 23.18
C PHE A 31 -25.90 2.57 23.29
N ILE A 32 -26.63 2.35 22.18
CA ILE A 32 -27.95 1.68 22.19
C ILE A 32 -28.19 0.82 20.93
N THR A 33 -27.89 1.33 19.72
CA THR A 33 -28.03 0.60 18.45
C THR A 33 -26.75 0.73 17.61
N LYS A 34 -26.47 -0.22 16.70
CA LYS A 34 -25.34 -0.12 15.75
C LYS A 34 -25.37 1.16 14.89
N SER A 35 -26.53 1.80 14.76
CA SER A 35 -26.72 3.06 14.02
C SER A 35 -26.33 4.31 14.82
N THR A 36 -26.26 4.25 16.15
CA THR A 36 -25.91 5.39 17.02
C THR A 36 -24.46 5.23 17.50
N VAL A 37 -23.53 5.50 16.58
CA VAL A 37 -22.09 5.52 16.83
C VAL A 37 -21.71 6.88 17.44
N TYR A 38 -21.27 6.87 18.70
CA TYR A 38 -20.81 8.08 19.41
C TYR A 38 -19.31 8.33 19.22
N GLU A 39 -18.52 7.25 19.16
CA GLU A 39 -17.07 7.32 19.04
C GLU A 39 -16.57 6.15 18.20
N GLY A 40 -15.66 6.44 17.28
CA GLY A 40 -14.91 5.38 16.62
C GLY A 40 -14.06 5.82 15.45
N TYR A 41 -13.32 4.85 14.92
CA TYR A 41 -12.42 5.07 13.81
C TYR A 41 -12.18 3.81 13.00
N SER A 42 -11.81 4.02 11.74
CA SER A 42 -11.39 3.01 10.80
C SER A 42 -9.91 3.17 10.47
N VAL A 43 -9.21 2.04 10.37
CA VAL A 43 -7.86 1.92 9.83
C VAL A 43 -7.92 1.02 8.61
N PHE A 44 -7.29 1.45 7.52
CA PHE A 44 -7.23 0.69 6.27
C PHE A 44 -5.79 0.28 5.96
N GLU A 45 -5.64 -0.88 5.36
CA GLU A 45 -4.38 -1.36 4.79
C GLU A 45 -4.64 -1.91 3.40
N HIS A 46 -3.83 -1.44 2.44
CA HIS A 46 -3.90 -1.79 1.04
C HIS A 46 -2.55 -2.34 0.61
N MET A 47 -2.55 -3.48 -0.09
CA MET A 47 -1.39 -4.00 -0.78
C MET A 47 -1.72 -4.13 -2.27
N LEU A 48 -0.88 -3.54 -3.11
CA LEU A 48 -1.07 -3.41 -4.54
C LEU A 48 0.10 -4.10 -5.25
N LEU A 49 -0.13 -5.27 -5.82
CA LEU A 49 0.90 -6.02 -6.52
C LEU A 49 0.77 -5.82 -8.04
N ARG A 50 1.91 -5.53 -8.67
CA ARG A 50 2.02 -5.47 -10.13
C ARG A 50 3.25 -6.25 -10.60
N PHE A 51 3.05 -7.15 -11.55
CA PHE A 51 4.09 -7.90 -12.22
C PHE A 51 4.50 -7.18 -13.51
N ILE A 52 5.80 -6.95 -13.67
CA ILE A 52 6.39 -6.38 -14.89
C ILE A 52 7.59 -7.24 -15.24
N LYS A 53 7.48 -7.99 -16.34
CA LYS A 53 8.53 -8.93 -16.77
C LYS A 53 9.89 -8.25 -16.92
N GLU A 54 9.93 -7.18 -17.71
CA GLU A 54 11.13 -6.37 -17.97
C GLU A 54 10.98 -5.00 -17.29
N LEU A 55 11.42 -4.90 -16.03
CA LEU A 55 11.30 -3.67 -15.25
C LEU A 55 12.36 -2.65 -15.68
N LYS A 56 11.92 -1.43 -16.00
CA LYS A 56 12.77 -0.28 -16.29
C LYS A 56 12.57 0.81 -15.25
N LYS A 57 13.48 1.78 -15.22
CA LYS A 57 13.39 2.94 -14.32
C LYS A 57 12.08 3.72 -14.49
N GLU A 58 11.64 3.91 -15.74
CA GLU A 58 10.39 4.60 -16.06
C GLU A 58 9.16 3.88 -15.47
N ASP A 59 9.16 2.55 -15.43
CA ASP A 59 8.08 1.77 -14.79
C ASP A 59 8.01 2.03 -13.29
N ILE A 60 9.18 2.16 -12.63
CA ILE A 60 9.26 2.47 -11.20
C ILE A 60 8.72 3.88 -10.93
N GLU A 61 9.07 4.86 -11.77
CA GLU A 61 8.58 6.24 -11.67
C GLU A 61 7.06 6.31 -11.90
N ASN A 62 6.57 5.66 -12.95
CA ASN A 62 5.13 5.55 -13.22
C ASN A 62 4.38 4.87 -12.08
N PHE A 63 4.97 3.82 -11.48
CA PHE A 63 4.39 3.14 -10.33
C PHE A 63 4.33 4.04 -9.09
N GLN A 64 5.35 4.85 -8.83
CA GLN A 64 5.34 5.85 -7.75
C GLN A 64 4.24 6.89 -7.93
N ASP A 65 4.11 7.44 -9.14
CA ASP A 65 3.10 8.45 -9.45
C ASP A 65 1.68 7.88 -9.33
N MET A 66 1.48 6.64 -9.80
CA MET A 66 0.24 5.90 -9.61
C MET A 66 -0.08 5.72 -8.12
N LEU A 67 0.88 5.28 -7.32
CA LEU A 67 0.70 5.11 -5.86
C LEU A 67 0.31 6.44 -5.18
N ILE A 68 0.96 7.54 -5.54
CA ILE A 68 0.62 8.87 -5.01
C ILE A 68 -0.83 9.22 -5.36
N ARG A 69 -1.23 9.05 -6.63
CA ARG A 69 -2.58 9.34 -7.12
C ARG A 69 -3.65 8.50 -6.43
N LEU A 70 -3.40 7.20 -6.26
CA LEU A 70 -4.34 6.27 -5.62
C LEU A 70 -4.45 6.47 -4.11
N THR A 71 -3.42 7.02 -3.46
CA THR A 71 -3.41 7.19 -1.99
C THR A 71 -4.68 7.84 -1.44
N PRO A 72 -5.08 9.05 -1.86
CA PRO A 72 -6.30 9.68 -1.35
C PRO A 72 -7.59 8.94 -1.74
N ILE A 73 -7.61 8.30 -2.92
CA ILE A 73 -8.78 7.59 -3.44
C ILE A 73 -9.05 6.34 -2.60
N LEU A 74 -8.04 5.47 -2.45
CA LEU A 74 -8.14 4.23 -1.67
C LEU A 74 -8.39 4.50 -0.18
N SER A 75 -7.84 5.59 0.34
CA SER A 75 -8.02 5.96 1.75
C SER A 75 -9.44 6.43 2.09
N ASN A 76 -10.18 6.91 1.08
CA ASN A 76 -11.55 7.45 1.21
C ASN A 76 -11.78 8.25 2.52
N PRO A 77 -11.04 9.38 2.70
CA PRO A 77 -10.93 10.05 3.98
C PRO A 77 -12.26 10.67 4.42
N ASN A 78 -12.80 10.16 5.52
CA ASN A 78 -14.04 10.62 6.14
C ASN A 78 -13.84 10.93 7.63
N LYS A 79 -14.90 11.35 8.33
CA LYS A 79 -14.83 11.73 9.75
C LYS A 79 -14.38 10.60 10.70
N PHE A 80 -14.47 9.35 10.26
CA PHE A 80 -14.01 8.18 11.02
C PHE A 80 -12.68 7.61 10.49
N HIS A 81 -12.16 8.13 9.37
CA HIS A 81 -10.87 7.69 8.87
C HIS A 81 -9.75 8.16 9.80
N LYS A 82 -9.02 7.21 10.38
CA LYS A 82 -7.85 7.51 11.22
C LYS A 82 -6.55 7.38 10.46
N ARG A 83 -6.38 6.24 9.76
CA ARG A 83 -5.15 6.00 8.99
C ARG A 83 -5.38 5.01 7.86
N SER A 84 -4.73 5.26 6.73
CA SER A 84 -4.53 4.25 5.68
C SER A 84 -3.05 3.98 5.45
N LEU A 85 -2.70 2.71 5.26
CA LEU A 85 -1.36 2.27 4.85
C LEU A 85 -1.45 1.65 3.47
N ILE A 86 -0.78 2.25 2.48
CA ILE A 86 -0.75 1.76 1.10
C ILE A 86 0.66 1.21 0.82
N THR A 87 0.73 -0.06 0.45
CA THR A 87 1.98 -0.73 0.10
C THR A 87 1.92 -1.22 -1.34
N GLY A 88 2.74 -0.65 -2.22
CA GLY A 88 2.98 -1.21 -3.53
C GLY A 88 3.99 -2.36 -3.49
N ILE A 89 3.81 -3.37 -4.32
CA ILE A 89 4.76 -4.46 -4.54
C ILE A 89 4.96 -4.58 -6.05
N LEU A 90 6.14 -4.25 -6.53
CA LEU A 90 6.56 -4.54 -7.89
C LEU A 90 7.27 -5.89 -7.92
N VAL A 91 6.78 -6.82 -8.73
CA VAL A 91 7.43 -8.11 -8.98
C VAL A 91 7.98 -8.11 -10.40
N THR A 92 9.20 -8.61 -10.60
CA THR A 92 9.84 -8.65 -11.92
C THR A 92 10.69 -9.90 -12.13
N GLU A 93 10.92 -10.23 -13.40
CA GLU A 93 11.94 -11.21 -13.82
C GLU A 93 13.27 -10.52 -14.20
N SER A 94 13.37 -9.20 -14.05
CA SER A 94 14.61 -8.46 -14.28
C SER A 94 15.54 -8.51 -13.06
N PRO A 95 16.87 -8.62 -13.24
CA PRO A 95 17.81 -8.40 -12.13
C PRO A 95 17.67 -6.97 -11.60
N LEU A 96 17.83 -6.77 -10.29
CA LEU A 96 17.64 -5.44 -9.70
C LEU A 96 18.89 -4.55 -9.82
N ASP A 97 18.71 -3.34 -10.35
CA ASP A 97 19.76 -2.32 -10.39
C ASP A 97 19.95 -1.68 -9.00
N LYS A 98 21.20 -1.54 -8.55
CA LYS A 98 21.55 -0.89 -7.27
C LYS A 98 20.97 0.51 -7.12
N GLU A 99 20.80 1.27 -8.22
CA GLU A 99 20.14 2.58 -8.17
C GLU A 99 18.70 2.47 -7.64
N TRP A 100 17.98 1.41 -8.03
CA TRP A 100 16.59 1.20 -7.63
C TRP A 100 16.44 0.96 -6.13
N GLU A 101 17.46 0.41 -5.46
CA GLU A 101 17.44 0.28 -4.00
C GLU A 101 17.37 1.66 -3.32
N LYS A 102 18.14 2.62 -3.84
CA LYS A 102 18.16 4.00 -3.34
C LYS A 102 16.83 4.70 -3.61
N ILE A 103 16.26 4.50 -4.80
CA ILE A 103 14.95 5.05 -5.18
C ILE A 103 13.86 4.50 -4.25
N THR A 104 13.80 3.17 -4.10
CA THR A 104 12.82 2.47 -3.25
C THR A 104 12.92 2.91 -1.78
N LYS A 105 14.13 3.04 -1.24
CA LYS A 105 14.33 3.49 0.15
C LYS A 105 13.92 4.95 0.38
N LYS A 106 14.06 5.81 -0.64
CA LYS A 106 13.74 7.24 -0.53
C LYS A 106 12.25 7.52 -0.65
N PHE A 107 11.53 6.71 -1.42
CA PHE A 107 10.11 6.92 -1.62
C PHE A 107 9.32 6.73 -0.32
N PHE A 108 8.63 7.79 0.08
CA PHE A 108 7.67 7.79 1.16
C PHE A 108 6.72 8.96 0.92
N TYR A 109 5.46 8.66 0.65
CA TYR A 109 4.43 9.67 0.46
C TYR A 109 3.51 9.70 1.69
N LYS A 110 3.22 10.89 2.19
CA LYS A 110 2.31 11.10 3.31
C LYS A 110 1.39 12.28 3.04
N VAL A 111 0.12 12.09 3.33
CA VAL A 111 -0.91 13.12 3.19
C VAL A 111 -1.79 13.16 4.44
N ASN A 112 -2.06 14.36 4.94
CA ASN A 112 -2.95 14.59 6.08
C ASN A 112 -4.26 15.18 5.55
N TYR A 113 -5.40 14.70 6.04
CA TYR A 113 -6.71 15.16 5.57
C TYR A 113 -7.37 16.07 6.59
N LYS A 114 -7.87 17.22 6.13
CA LYS A 114 -8.53 18.25 6.94
C LYS A 114 -7.77 18.54 8.25
N LEU A 115 -6.50 18.93 8.17
CA LEU A 115 -5.66 19.20 9.35
C LEU A 115 -5.67 18.05 10.39
N LEU A 116 -5.65 16.80 9.92
CA LEU A 116 -5.73 15.56 10.71
C LEU A 116 -7.12 15.23 11.32
N PHE A 117 -8.13 16.08 11.15
CA PHE A 117 -9.50 15.74 11.58
C PHE A 117 -10.09 14.54 10.81
N HIS A 118 -9.57 14.25 9.63
CA HIS A 118 -9.92 13.08 8.82
C HIS A 118 -8.73 12.11 8.68
N GLY A 119 -7.82 12.11 9.66
CA GLY A 119 -6.67 11.21 9.69
C GLY A 119 -5.59 11.52 8.65
N TRP A 120 -4.78 10.52 8.34
CA TRP A 120 -3.67 10.61 7.38
C TRP A 120 -3.47 9.30 6.62
N SER A 121 -2.75 9.36 5.51
CA SER A 121 -2.32 8.16 4.77
C SER A 121 -0.84 8.18 4.52
N GLU A 122 -0.25 6.99 4.50
CA GLU A 122 1.16 6.77 4.22
C GLU A 122 1.31 5.70 3.14
N THR A 123 2.18 5.98 2.17
CA THR A 123 2.38 5.16 0.98
C THR A 123 3.86 4.91 0.75
N GLN A 124 4.17 3.66 0.45
CA GLN A 124 5.52 3.14 0.22
C GLN A 124 5.44 1.93 -0.72
N TYR A 125 6.58 1.44 -1.20
CA TYR A 125 6.60 0.21 -1.99
C TYR A 125 7.88 -0.60 -1.80
N ALA A 126 7.83 -1.86 -2.24
CA ALA A 126 8.97 -2.75 -2.38
C ALA A 126 9.10 -3.25 -3.82
N ILE A 127 10.31 -3.66 -4.21
CA ILE A 127 10.59 -4.34 -5.48
C ILE A 127 11.12 -5.72 -5.16
N VAL A 128 10.59 -6.75 -5.83
CA VAL A 128 10.98 -8.15 -5.71
C VAL A 128 11.40 -8.63 -7.10
N SER A 129 12.60 -9.18 -7.21
CA SER A 129 13.03 -9.89 -8.42
C SER A 129 13.01 -11.38 -8.20
N MET A 130 12.36 -12.08 -9.13
CA MET A 130 12.29 -13.54 -9.17
C MET A 130 13.60 -14.16 -9.68
N THR A 131 14.40 -13.38 -10.43
CA THR A 131 15.60 -13.87 -11.10
C THR A 131 16.78 -13.97 -10.15
N ASP A 132 17.03 -12.94 -9.36
CA ASP A 132 18.16 -12.89 -8.42
C ASP A 132 17.73 -13.11 -6.96
N LYS A 133 16.43 -13.33 -6.72
CA LYS A 133 15.81 -13.46 -5.39
C LYS A 133 16.11 -12.27 -4.46
N ASN A 134 16.37 -11.10 -5.03
CA ASN A 134 16.60 -9.89 -4.26
C ASN A 134 15.29 -9.14 -4.02
N VAL A 135 15.24 -8.49 -2.84
CA VAL A 135 14.13 -7.63 -2.45
C VAL A 135 14.68 -6.27 -2.03
N TYR A 136 14.20 -5.22 -2.68
CA TYR A 136 14.42 -3.84 -2.25
C TYR A 136 13.23 -3.38 -1.43
N LEU A 137 13.52 -3.07 -0.18
CA LEU A 137 12.52 -2.69 0.82
C LEU A 137 12.54 -1.18 1.05
N PRO A 138 11.38 -0.57 1.34
CA PRO A 138 11.33 0.82 1.73
C PRO A 138 12.07 1.03 3.06
N LYS A 139 12.46 2.28 3.33
CA LYS A 139 13.13 2.62 4.60
C LYS A 139 12.20 2.38 5.79
N MET A 140 10.94 2.76 5.64
CA MET A 140 9.89 2.55 6.63
C MET A 140 9.35 1.12 6.53
N ARG A 141 8.88 0.54 7.65
CA ARG A 141 8.27 -0.81 7.71
C ARG A 141 9.12 -1.96 7.13
N LYS A 142 10.43 -1.76 6.90
CA LYS A 142 11.37 -2.77 6.39
C LYS A 142 11.26 -4.12 7.10
N LYS A 143 11.16 -4.14 8.43
CA LYS A 143 11.08 -5.40 9.20
C LYS A 143 9.80 -6.18 8.91
N GLU A 144 8.66 -5.48 8.86
CA GLU A 144 7.35 -6.08 8.59
C GLU A 144 7.28 -6.62 7.15
N LEU A 145 7.71 -5.81 6.17
CA LEU A 145 7.72 -6.23 4.77
C LEU A 145 8.75 -7.33 4.50
N LYS A 146 9.89 -7.33 5.20
CA LYS A 146 10.85 -8.43 5.09
C LYS A 146 10.20 -9.74 5.49
N LEU A 147 9.44 -9.78 6.60
CA LEU A 147 8.75 -11.00 7.04
C LEU A 147 7.68 -11.46 6.03
N LEU A 148 7.00 -10.51 5.37
CA LEU A 148 5.97 -10.83 4.38
C LEU A 148 6.55 -11.28 3.02
N LEU A 149 7.76 -10.82 2.68
CA LEU A 149 8.38 -11.02 1.37
C LEU A 149 9.62 -11.94 1.42
N SER A 150 10.01 -12.46 2.58
CA SER A 150 11.19 -13.33 2.73
C SER A 150 10.94 -14.81 2.43
N ASP A 151 9.69 -15.20 2.20
CA ASP A 151 9.31 -16.59 1.93
C ASP A 151 9.30 -16.93 0.42
N PHE A 152 9.87 -16.05 -0.42
CA PHE A 152 10.03 -16.22 -1.88
C PHE A 152 11.41 -16.81 -2.25
#